data_AF-A0A7X9QRZ5-F1
#
_entry.id   AF-A0A7X9QRZ5-F1
#
_cell.length_a   1.000
_cell.length_b   1.000
_cell.length_c   1.000
_cell.angle_alpha   90.00
_cell.angle_beta   90.00
_cell.angle_gamma   90.00
#
_symmetry.space_group_name_H-M   'P 1'
#
loop_
_entity.id
_entity.type
_entity.pdbx_description
1 polymer ?
#
loop_
_entity_poly.entity_id
_entity_poly.type
_entity_poly.pdbx_seq_one_letter_code
_entity_poly.pdbx_strand_id
1 'polypeptide(L)'
;MNESFIKNEQFNFIKKQIDLIKDSKKKNVPTNVLTAVIDLATTKVFDLFPTLTATQQQLLDVSGLKTDKDYEQYIQQLSDYLLPFPTITEQQLKKMVPKNKKLKLPDLTKIDHHQLTYLSWNDLRSNKKYIAYELEGKMVCIECEFSSTSKKNLCSICNSFGDVVYFSTVTKAKKLKNPDYFRAIGNLICADSSECNKKITNVEYLTNFLKDSLGIS
;
A
#
# COMPACT_ATOMS: atom_id res chain seq x y z
N MET A 1 -15.88 18.24 -11.65
CA MET A 1 -15.05 17.07 -11.29
C MET A 1 -14.49 17.35 -9.92
N ASN A 2 -14.74 16.47 -8.96
CA ASN A 2 -14.13 16.60 -7.64
C ASN A 2 -12.64 16.26 -7.77
N GLU A 3 -11.79 16.99 -7.07
CA GLU A 3 -10.36 16.73 -7.06
C GLU A 3 -10.09 15.43 -6.28
N SER A 4 -9.52 14.42 -6.94
CA SER A 4 -9.12 13.17 -6.30
C SER A 4 -7.84 13.38 -5.49
N PHE A 5 -7.86 13.02 -4.21
CA PHE A 5 -6.74 13.30 -3.29
C PHE A 5 -6.46 12.14 -2.32
N ILE A 6 -7.30 11.10 -2.32
CA ILE A 6 -7.18 9.98 -1.38
C ILE A 6 -6.44 8.83 -2.07
N LYS A 7 -5.28 8.44 -1.54
CA LYS A 7 -4.55 7.26 -2.03
C LYS A 7 -5.17 5.96 -1.50
N ASN A 8 -4.92 4.85 -2.19
CA ASN A 8 -5.45 3.54 -1.82
C ASN A 8 -5.18 3.15 -0.35
N GLU A 9 -3.97 3.37 0.16
CA GLU A 9 -3.63 3.06 1.56
C GLU A 9 -4.41 3.92 2.57
N GLN A 10 -4.67 5.19 2.23
CA GLN A 10 -5.44 6.11 3.08
C GLN A 10 -6.90 5.68 3.09
N PHE A 11 -7.46 5.33 1.93
CA PHE A 11 -8.81 4.78 1.82
C PHE A 11 -8.98 3.47 2.61
N ASN A 12 -8.03 2.55 2.50
CA ASN A 12 -8.03 1.31 3.29
C ASN A 12 -7.93 1.60 4.78
N PHE A 13 -7.14 2.60 5.19
CA PHE A 13 -7.05 3.01 6.60
C PHE A 13 -8.40 3.54 7.10
N ILE A 14 -9.09 4.36 6.31
CA ILE A 14 -10.43 4.88 6.64
C ILE A 14 -11.43 3.72 6.81
N LYS A 15 -11.45 2.75 5.88
CA LYS A 15 -12.29 1.54 6.00
C LYS A 15 -11.99 0.77 7.28
N LYS A 16 -10.70 0.63 7.63
CA LYS A 16 -10.28 -0.02 8.88
C LYS A 16 -10.75 0.74 10.12
N GLN A 17 -10.76 2.07 10.12
CA GLN A 17 -11.32 2.84 11.24
C GLN A 17 -12.84 2.64 11.35
N ILE A 18 -13.56 2.61 10.22
CA ILE A 18 -15.00 2.33 10.20
C ILE A 18 -15.30 0.94 10.76
N ASP A 19 -14.53 -0.09 10.38
CA ASP A 19 -14.70 -1.44 10.90
C ASP A 19 -14.51 -1.48 12.43
N LEU A 20 -13.53 -0.73 12.97
CA LEU A 20 -13.33 -0.59 14.42
C LEU A 20 -14.51 0.10 15.13
N ILE A 21 -15.12 1.11 14.51
CA ILE A 21 -16.33 1.76 15.04
C ILE A 21 -17.50 0.77 15.05
N LYS A 22 -17.72 0.06 13.93
CA LYS A 22 -18.79 -0.94 13.80
C LYS A 22 -18.65 -2.06 14.83
N ASP A 23 -17.43 -2.55 15.04
CA ASP A 23 -17.15 -3.59 16.03
C ASP A 23 -17.36 -3.09 17.47
N SER A 24 -16.96 -1.86 17.77
CA SER A 24 -17.24 -1.23 19.07
C SER A 24 -18.74 -1.11 19.33
N LYS A 25 -19.51 -0.74 18.30
CA LYS A 25 -20.97 -0.64 18.37
C LYS A 25 -21.62 -2.02 18.62
N LYS A 26 -21.19 -3.06 17.91
CA LYS A 26 -21.69 -4.44 18.11
C LYS A 26 -21.45 -4.97 19.52
N LYS A 27 -20.38 -4.51 20.19
CA LYS A 27 -20.05 -4.86 21.58
C LYS A 27 -20.89 -4.11 22.62
N ASN A 28 -21.83 -3.24 22.21
CA ASN A 28 -22.70 -2.45 23.09
C ASN A 28 -21.93 -1.68 24.18
N VAL A 29 -20.78 -1.09 23.82
CA VAL A 29 -19.99 -0.27 24.74
C VAL A 29 -20.77 0.98 25.19
N PRO A 30 -20.46 1.55 26.37
CA PRO A 30 -21.10 2.78 26.84
C PRO A 30 -20.97 3.93 25.82
N THR A 31 -21.97 4.83 25.78
CA THR A 31 -22.05 5.90 24.79
C THR A 31 -20.83 6.84 24.79
N ASN A 32 -20.30 7.16 25.98
CA ASN A 32 -19.08 7.97 26.10
C ASN A 32 -17.85 7.27 25.52
N VAL A 33 -17.75 5.94 25.67
CA VAL A 33 -16.68 5.13 25.08
C VAL A 33 -16.82 5.09 23.56
N LEU A 34 -18.04 4.88 23.04
CA LEU A 34 -18.29 4.89 21.60
C LEU A 34 -17.94 6.25 20.97
N THR A 35 -18.32 7.34 21.65
CA THR A 35 -17.99 8.71 21.21
C THR A 35 -16.47 8.90 21.13
N ALA A 36 -15.73 8.50 22.17
CA ALA A 36 -14.27 8.57 22.17
C ALA A 36 -13.62 7.72 21.06
N VAL A 37 -14.19 6.55 20.73
CA VAL A 37 -13.72 5.71 19.60
C VAL A 37 -13.92 6.44 18.26
N ILE A 38 -15.07 7.07 18.07
CA ILE A 38 -15.40 7.84 16.85
C ILE A 38 -14.50 9.07 16.72
N ASP A 39 -14.32 9.83 17.80
CA ASP A 39 -13.46 11.02 17.81
C ASP A 39 -12.00 10.66 17.51
N LEU A 40 -11.51 9.57 18.11
CA LEU A 40 -10.17 9.06 17.86
C LEU A 40 -10.00 8.56 16.42
N ALA A 41 -10.99 7.85 15.88
CA ALA A 41 -10.98 7.41 14.49
C ALA A 41 -10.94 8.60 13.52
N THR A 42 -11.76 9.62 13.76
CA THR A 42 -11.82 10.85 12.95
C THR A 42 -10.49 11.60 12.99
N THR A 43 -9.91 11.77 14.19
CA THR A 43 -8.59 12.41 14.36
C THR A 43 -7.51 11.65 13.57
N LYS A 44 -7.45 10.32 13.70
CA LYS A 44 -6.48 9.50 12.96
C LYS A 44 -6.66 9.58 11.45
N VAL A 45 -7.89 9.74 10.96
CA VAL A 45 -8.15 9.94 9.53
C VAL A 45 -7.60 11.29 9.08
N PHE A 46 -7.82 12.36 9.85
CA PHE A 46 -7.28 13.68 9.52
C PHE A 46 -5.75 13.69 9.52
N ASP A 47 -5.11 12.99 10.46
CA ASP A 47 -3.65 12.87 10.55
C ASP A 47 -2.98 12.23 9.31
N LEU A 48 -3.76 11.51 8.47
CA LEU A 48 -3.25 10.97 7.20
C LEU A 48 -2.98 12.04 6.14
N PHE A 49 -3.54 13.24 6.30
CA PHE A 49 -3.54 14.29 5.31
C PHE A 49 -2.80 15.52 5.85
N PRO A 50 -1.60 15.85 5.32
CA PRO A 50 -0.83 17.00 5.80
C PRO A 50 -1.55 18.34 5.63
N THR A 51 -2.48 18.43 4.69
CA THR A 51 -3.29 19.63 4.44
C THR A 51 -4.65 19.21 3.93
N LEU A 52 -5.71 19.71 4.57
CA LEU A 52 -7.10 19.50 4.17
C LEU A 52 -7.80 20.84 4.00
N THR A 53 -8.60 20.96 2.94
CA THR A 53 -9.58 22.04 2.83
C THR A 53 -10.77 21.77 3.77
N ALA A 54 -11.55 22.81 4.10
CA ALA A 54 -12.76 22.64 4.92
C ALA A 54 -13.74 21.61 4.32
N THR A 55 -13.88 21.59 3.00
CA THR A 55 -14.73 20.62 2.29
C THR A 55 -14.19 19.19 2.40
N GLN A 56 -12.87 18.99 2.27
CA GLN A 56 -12.27 17.67 2.44
C GLN A 56 -12.33 17.18 3.89
N GLN A 57 -12.18 18.08 4.85
CA GLN A 57 -12.32 17.74 6.27
C GLN A 57 -13.75 17.29 6.58
N GLN A 58 -14.76 18.00 6.08
CA GLN A 58 -16.16 17.59 6.21
C GLN A 58 -16.44 16.26 5.50
N LEU A 59 -15.84 16.04 4.32
CA LEU A 59 -15.95 14.77 3.59
C LEU A 59 -15.34 13.60 4.36
N LEU A 60 -14.27 13.81 5.12
CA LEU A 60 -13.56 12.76 5.85
C LEU A 60 -14.09 12.53 7.27
N ASP A 61 -14.99 13.39 7.74
CA ASP A 61 -15.58 13.29 9.07
C ASP A 61 -16.55 12.10 9.15
N VAL A 62 -16.19 11.11 9.96
CA VAL A 62 -16.99 9.90 10.17
C VAL A 62 -17.95 10.02 11.36
N SER A 63 -17.91 11.11 12.11
CA SER A 63 -18.68 11.28 13.35
C SER A 63 -20.20 11.36 13.13
N GLY A 64 -20.62 11.81 11.95
CA GLY A 64 -22.03 11.87 11.56
C GLY A 64 -22.66 10.52 11.22
N LEU A 65 -21.85 9.46 11.03
CA LEU A 65 -22.31 8.15 10.55
C LEU A 65 -22.87 7.32 11.71
N LYS A 66 -24.07 6.72 11.54
CA LYS A 66 -24.76 6.02 12.64
C LYS A 66 -25.06 4.58 12.33
N THR A 67 -25.47 4.25 11.11
CA THR A 67 -25.95 2.92 10.73
C THR A 67 -24.99 2.23 9.77
N ASP A 68 -25.06 0.89 9.70
CA ASP A 68 -24.25 0.10 8.75
C ASP A 68 -24.45 0.57 7.30
N LYS A 69 -25.68 0.97 6.96
CA LYS A 69 -26.01 1.55 5.66
C LYS A 69 -25.33 2.89 5.43
N ASP A 70 -25.26 3.76 6.45
CA ASP A 70 -24.57 5.05 6.34
C ASP A 70 -23.08 4.84 6.05
N TYR A 71 -22.44 3.87 6.73
CA TYR A 71 -21.04 3.53 6.50
C TYR A 71 -20.77 2.98 5.10
N GLU A 72 -21.66 2.11 4.59
CA GLU A 72 -21.53 1.56 3.24
C GLU A 72 -21.68 2.65 2.17
N GLN A 73 -22.68 3.52 2.31
CA GLN A 73 -22.89 4.66 1.41
C GLN A 73 -21.72 5.64 1.46
N TYR A 74 -21.20 5.93 2.65
CA TYR A 74 -20.03 6.77 2.84
C TYR A 74 -18.79 6.21 2.12
N ILE A 75 -18.49 4.92 2.32
CA ILE A 75 -17.35 4.27 1.65
C ILE A 75 -17.50 4.32 0.13
N GLN A 76 -18.71 4.11 -0.38
CA GLN A 76 -18.99 4.19 -1.81
C GLN A 76 -18.77 5.61 -2.34
N GLN A 77 -19.30 6.63 -1.68
CA GLN A 77 -19.08 8.04 -2.07
C GLN A 77 -17.60 8.43 -2.00
N LEU A 78 -16.89 7.96 -0.97
CA LEU A 78 -15.47 8.28 -0.78
C LEU A 78 -14.60 7.68 -1.89
N SER A 79 -15.05 6.58 -2.52
CA SER A 79 -14.32 5.95 -3.63
C SER A 79 -14.21 6.85 -4.87
N ASP A 80 -15.11 7.83 -5.05
CA ASP A 80 -15.06 8.81 -6.15
C ASP A 80 -13.89 9.80 -6.00
N TYR A 81 -13.27 9.88 -4.82
CA TYR A 81 -12.14 10.76 -4.51
C TYR A 81 -10.79 10.03 -4.52
N LEU A 82 -10.78 8.74 -4.92
CA LEU A 82 -9.56 7.95 -5.03
C LEU A 82 -8.65 8.51 -6.13
N LEU A 83 -7.43 8.88 -5.74
CA LEU A 83 -6.34 9.20 -6.64
C LEU A 83 -5.73 7.88 -7.15
N PRO A 84 -5.89 7.53 -8.43
CA PRO A 84 -5.35 6.28 -8.96
C PRO A 84 -3.82 6.27 -8.93
N PHE A 85 -3.25 5.09 -8.70
CA PHE A 85 -1.81 4.87 -8.85
C PHE A 85 -1.35 5.27 -10.26
N PRO A 86 -0.20 5.95 -10.41
CA PRO A 86 0.24 6.42 -11.72
C PRO A 86 0.29 5.31 -12.77
N THR A 87 -0.25 5.60 -13.95
CA THR A 87 -0.17 4.67 -15.07
C THR A 87 1.27 4.53 -15.52
N ILE A 88 1.64 3.32 -15.92
CA ILE A 88 2.98 3.03 -16.39
C ILE A 88 2.93 2.25 -17.69
N THR A 89 3.74 2.63 -18.66
CA THR A 89 3.87 1.93 -19.94
C THR A 89 4.86 0.78 -19.85
N GLU A 90 4.73 -0.21 -20.73
CA GLU A 90 5.71 -1.28 -20.86
C GLU A 90 7.14 -0.75 -21.11
N GLN A 91 7.26 0.32 -21.90
CA GLN A 91 8.56 0.92 -22.21
C GLN A 91 9.21 1.52 -20.96
N GLN A 92 8.43 2.17 -20.09
CA GLN A 92 8.92 2.67 -18.81
C GLN A 92 9.34 1.53 -17.88
N LEU A 93 8.57 0.44 -17.79
CA LEU A 93 8.95 -0.74 -17.00
C LEU A 93 10.26 -1.36 -17.50
N LYS A 94 10.40 -1.57 -18.81
CA LYS A 94 11.63 -2.10 -19.43
C LYS A 94 12.84 -1.21 -19.15
N LYS A 95 12.67 0.12 -19.18
CA LYS A 95 13.75 1.08 -18.85
C LYS A 95 14.20 1.00 -17.39
N MET A 96 13.30 0.71 -16.46
CA MET A 96 13.64 0.59 -15.03
C MET A 96 14.32 -0.74 -14.69
N VAL A 97 14.20 -1.76 -15.54
CA VAL A 97 14.81 -3.09 -15.37
C VAL A 97 15.75 -3.44 -16.54
N PRO A 98 16.80 -2.64 -16.80
CA PRO A 98 17.60 -2.73 -18.04
C PRO A 98 18.42 -4.03 -18.14
N LYS A 99 18.68 -4.69 -17.00
CA LYS A 99 19.47 -5.94 -16.95
C LYS A 99 18.72 -7.14 -17.52
N ASN A 100 17.39 -7.07 -17.68
CA ASN A 100 16.57 -8.23 -18.02
C ASN A 100 15.79 -8.02 -19.33
N LYS A 101 16.48 -8.14 -20.47
CA LYS A 101 15.91 -7.88 -21.81
C LYS A 101 14.73 -8.79 -22.20
N LYS A 102 14.56 -9.93 -21.52
CA LYS A 102 13.48 -10.92 -21.75
C LYS A 102 12.42 -10.90 -20.64
N LEU A 103 12.33 -9.81 -19.88
CA LEU A 103 11.35 -9.61 -18.81
C LEU A 103 9.92 -9.86 -19.30
N LYS A 104 9.22 -10.78 -18.64
CA LYS A 104 7.77 -10.92 -18.82
C LYS A 104 7.06 -9.83 -18.02
N LEU A 105 6.34 -8.96 -18.71
CA LEU A 105 5.56 -7.88 -18.11
C LEU A 105 4.15 -8.36 -17.72
N PRO A 106 3.52 -7.74 -16.71
CA PRO A 106 2.11 -7.97 -16.44
C PRO A 106 1.25 -7.40 -17.57
N ASP A 107 0.04 -7.91 -17.71
CA ASP A 107 -0.97 -7.30 -18.58
C ASP A 107 -1.48 -6.01 -17.94
N LEU A 108 -0.93 -4.88 -18.37
CA LEU A 108 -1.24 -3.57 -17.81
C LEU A 108 -2.70 -3.15 -18.03
N THR A 109 -3.40 -3.74 -19.01
CA THR A 109 -4.81 -3.41 -19.30
C THR A 109 -5.78 -3.97 -18.26
N LYS A 110 -5.33 -4.94 -17.46
CA LYS A 110 -6.14 -5.60 -16.42
C LYS A 110 -5.92 -5.03 -15.02
N ILE A 111 -5.09 -4.00 -14.90
CA ILE A 111 -4.71 -3.42 -13.61
C ILE A 111 -5.71 -2.34 -13.23
N ASP A 112 -6.39 -2.53 -12.10
CA ASP A 112 -7.19 -1.47 -11.49
C ASP A 112 -6.27 -0.55 -10.67
N HIS A 113 -5.95 0.60 -11.25
CA HIS A 113 -5.06 1.60 -10.63
C HIS A 113 -5.66 2.26 -9.38
N HIS A 114 -6.98 2.25 -9.18
CA HIS A 114 -7.60 2.82 -7.98
C HIS A 114 -7.39 1.96 -6.74
N GLN A 115 -7.06 0.68 -6.92
CA GLN A 115 -6.82 -0.28 -5.83
C GLN A 115 -5.33 -0.55 -5.60
N LEU A 116 -4.43 0.25 -6.17
CA LEU A 116 -2.99 0.08 -6.02
C LEU A 116 -2.36 1.13 -5.12
N THR A 117 -1.57 0.65 -4.17
CA THR A 117 -0.51 1.41 -3.51
C THR A 117 0.84 1.12 -4.16
N TYR A 118 1.06 -0.11 -4.65
CA TYR A 118 2.25 -0.50 -5.40
C TYR A 118 1.91 -1.53 -6.48
N LEU A 119 2.67 -1.49 -7.58
CA LEU A 119 2.58 -2.49 -8.64
C LEU A 119 3.57 -3.62 -8.39
N SER A 120 3.13 -4.87 -8.51
CA SER A 120 4.04 -6.03 -8.42
C SER A 120 3.60 -7.15 -9.34
N TRP A 121 4.58 -7.84 -9.91
CA TRP A 121 4.36 -9.00 -10.77
C TRP A 121 5.51 -9.99 -10.63
N ASN A 122 5.23 -11.25 -10.98
CA ASN A 122 6.22 -12.32 -10.99
C ASN A 122 6.63 -12.63 -12.42
N ASP A 123 7.94 -12.67 -12.67
CA ASP A 123 8.50 -13.35 -13.84
C ASP A 123 8.87 -14.78 -13.44
N LEU A 124 7.99 -15.72 -13.76
CA LEU A 124 8.15 -17.14 -13.47
C LEU A 124 9.36 -17.75 -14.18
N ARG A 125 9.82 -17.17 -15.31
CA ARG A 125 10.97 -17.70 -16.05
C ARG A 125 12.27 -17.47 -15.28
N SER A 126 12.41 -16.29 -14.67
CA SER A 126 13.59 -15.93 -13.90
C SER A 126 13.42 -16.16 -12.39
N ASN A 127 12.25 -16.66 -11.96
CA ASN A 127 11.83 -16.72 -10.56
C ASN A 127 12.11 -15.39 -9.81
N LYS A 128 11.77 -14.26 -10.45
CA LYS A 128 11.92 -12.93 -9.88
C LYS A 128 10.56 -12.30 -9.66
N LYS A 129 10.44 -11.54 -8.58
CA LYS A 129 9.32 -10.63 -8.32
C LYS A 129 9.81 -9.20 -8.52
N TYR A 130 9.01 -8.40 -9.18
CA TYR A 130 9.29 -6.97 -9.34
C TYR A 130 8.31 -6.16 -8.52
N ILE A 131 8.80 -5.09 -7.90
CA ILE A 131 8.00 -4.16 -7.11
C ILE A 131 8.28 -2.77 -7.67
N ALA A 132 7.24 -2.12 -8.19
CA ALA A 132 7.25 -0.74 -8.65
C ALA A 132 6.39 0.13 -7.73
N TYR A 133 6.94 1.28 -7.34
CA TYR A 133 6.33 2.20 -6.39
C TYR A 133 6.72 3.63 -6.73
N GLU A 134 5.81 4.57 -6.50
CA GLU A 134 6.10 5.99 -6.63
C GLU A 134 6.74 6.50 -5.35
N LEU A 135 8.05 6.72 -5.38
CA LEU A 135 8.84 7.24 -4.28
C LEU A 135 9.15 8.71 -4.54
N GLU A 136 8.64 9.60 -3.68
CA GLU A 136 8.91 11.06 -3.76
C GLU A 136 8.59 11.65 -5.15
N GLY A 137 7.45 11.24 -5.73
CA GLY A 137 7.01 11.69 -7.06
C GLY A 137 7.71 11.02 -8.24
N LYS A 138 8.59 10.04 -7.98
CA LYS A 138 9.32 9.32 -9.02
C LYS A 138 9.01 7.83 -8.97
N MET A 139 8.60 7.28 -10.11
CA MET A 139 8.43 5.84 -10.24
C MET A 139 9.80 5.14 -10.16
N VAL A 140 9.90 4.20 -9.23
CA VAL A 140 11.07 3.33 -9.04
C VAL A 140 10.65 1.87 -9.12
N CYS A 141 11.60 0.99 -9.46
CA CYS A 141 11.37 -0.44 -9.49
C CYS A 141 12.57 -1.19 -8.92
N ILE A 142 12.29 -2.26 -8.16
CA ILE A 142 13.29 -3.20 -7.66
C ILE A 142 13.01 -4.60 -8.18
N GLU A 143 14.08 -5.37 -8.33
CA GLU A 143 14.03 -6.80 -8.64
C GLU A 143 14.31 -7.57 -7.34
N CYS A 144 13.47 -8.56 -7.06
CA CYS A 144 13.53 -9.38 -5.87
C CYS A 144 13.57 -10.87 -6.23
N GLU A 145 14.31 -11.64 -5.46
CA GLU A 145 14.12 -13.09 -5.35
C GLU A 145 12.95 -13.38 -4.42
N PHE A 146 12.25 -14.49 -4.65
CA PHE A 146 11.18 -14.92 -3.77
C PHE A 146 11.10 -16.45 -3.67
N SER A 147 10.60 -16.94 -2.54
CA SER A 147 10.39 -18.36 -2.31
C SER A 147 9.21 -18.90 -3.13
N SER A 148 9.34 -20.11 -3.64
CA SER A 148 8.27 -20.81 -4.37
C SER A 148 7.15 -21.32 -3.45
N THR A 149 7.45 -21.51 -2.17
CA THR A 149 6.49 -21.96 -1.16
C THR A 149 5.98 -20.79 -0.33
N SER A 150 4.67 -20.77 -0.11
CA SER A 150 4.01 -19.86 0.82
C SER A 150 3.79 -20.53 2.18
N LYS A 151 3.65 -19.71 3.22
CA LYS A 151 3.24 -20.14 4.57
C LYS A 151 2.32 -19.10 5.19
N LYS A 152 1.55 -19.49 6.21
CA LYS A 152 0.76 -18.55 7.00
C LYS A 152 1.67 -17.76 7.94
N ASN A 153 1.72 -16.43 7.78
CA ASN A 153 2.44 -15.54 8.68
C ASN A 153 1.96 -14.08 8.48
N LEU A 154 2.57 -13.16 9.23
CA LEU A 154 2.39 -11.73 9.08
C LEU A 154 3.16 -11.21 7.85
N CYS A 155 2.51 -10.44 6.99
CA CYS A 155 3.17 -9.72 5.91
C CYS A 155 3.76 -8.41 6.42
N SER A 156 5.02 -8.11 6.10
CA SER A 156 5.68 -6.87 6.53
C SER A 156 5.19 -5.61 5.82
N ILE A 157 4.64 -5.72 4.60
CA ILE A 157 4.11 -4.57 3.84
C ILE A 157 2.72 -4.15 4.35
N CYS A 158 1.75 -5.07 4.40
CA CYS A 158 0.37 -4.73 4.80
C CYS A 158 0.08 -5.00 6.28
N ASN A 159 1.05 -5.53 7.03
CA ASN A 159 0.94 -5.88 8.45
C ASN A 159 -0.30 -6.74 8.77
N SER A 160 -0.66 -7.64 7.86
CA SER A 160 -1.82 -8.53 7.97
C SER A 160 -1.39 -10.00 7.90
N PHE A 161 -2.07 -10.85 8.67
CA PHE A 161 -1.85 -12.29 8.66
C PHE A 161 -2.46 -12.91 7.39
N GLY A 162 -1.72 -13.79 6.72
CA GLY A 162 -2.17 -14.44 5.49
C GLY A 162 -1.11 -15.35 4.89
N ASP A 163 -1.31 -15.76 3.64
CA ASP A 163 -0.29 -16.50 2.89
C ASP A 163 0.82 -15.56 2.45
N VAL A 164 2.03 -15.82 2.94
CA VAL A 164 3.22 -15.03 2.66
C VAL A 164 4.33 -15.87 2.05
N VAL A 165 5.15 -15.21 1.25
CA VAL A 165 6.41 -15.74 0.69
C VAL A 165 7.57 -14.91 1.23
N TYR A 166 8.74 -15.53 1.37
CA TYR A 166 9.95 -14.76 1.61
C TYR A 166 10.37 -14.06 0.33
N PHE A 167 10.72 -12.79 0.42
CA PHE A 167 11.29 -12.03 -0.69
C PHE A 167 12.58 -11.36 -0.25
N SER A 168 13.53 -11.16 -1.16
CA SER A 168 14.78 -10.46 -0.87
C SER A 168 15.36 -9.77 -2.09
N THR A 169 16.18 -8.75 -1.86
CA THR A 169 16.88 -8.00 -2.91
C THR A 169 18.27 -7.61 -2.45
N VAL A 170 19.20 -7.53 -3.40
CA VAL A 170 20.55 -7.02 -3.15
C VAL A 170 20.50 -5.50 -3.23
N THR A 171 20.90 -4.83 -2.15
CA THR A 171 20.87 -3.37 -2.06
C THR A 171 21.91 -2.73 -2.99
N LYS A 172 21.62 -1.52 -3.47
CA LYS A 172 22.57 -0.69 -4.23
C LYS A 172 23.48 0.16 -3.34
N ALA A 173 23.41 -0.03 -2.02
CA ALA A 173 24.23 0.67 -1.05
C ALA A 173 25.72 0.41 -1.31
N LYS A 174 26.53 1.49 -1.31
CA LYS A 174 27.98 1.41 -1.51
C LYS A 174 28.69 1.82 -0.23
N LYS A 175 29.78 1.13 0.11
CA LYS A 175 30.72 1.58 1.16
C LYS A 175 31.99 2.08 0.50
N LEU A 176 32.36 3.34 0.77
CA LEU A 176 33.52 4.02 0.17
C LEU A 176 34.84 3.23 0.34
N LYS A 177 34.97 2.45 1.42
CA LYS A 177 36.16 1.65 1.73
C LYS A 177 36.02 0.15 1.45
N ASN A 178 34.93 -0.28 0.79
CA ASN A 178 34.73 -1.68 0.42
C ASN A 178 33.97 -1.77 -0.92
N PRO A 179 34.69 -1.83 -2.06
CA PRO A 179 34.09 -1.96 -3.39
C PRO A 179 33.23 -3.22 -3.55
N ASP A 180 33.57 -4.30 -2.84
CA ASP A 180 32.87 -5.59 -2.85
C ASP A 180 31.77 -5.67 -1.78
N TYR A 181 31.35 -4.52 -1.22
CA TYR A 181 30.31 -4.51 -0.20
C TYR A 181 29.00 -5.08 -0.75
N PHE A 182 28.61 -6.21 -0.17
CA PHE A 182 27.37 -6.90 -0.47
C PHE A 182 26.44 -6.84 0.74
N ARG A 183 25.20 -6.38 0.51
CA ARG A 183 24.12 -6.45 1.49
C ARG A 183 22.83 -6.85 0.78
N ALA A 184 22.22 -7.92 1.25
CA ALA A 184 20.87 -8.31 0.88
C ALA A 184 19.92 -7.99 2.04
N ILE A 185 18.70 -7.56 1.70
CA ILE A 185 17.60 -7.33 2.64
C ILE A 185 16.39 -8.13 2.17
N GLY A 186 15.57 -8.60 3.10
CA GLY A 186 14.41 -9.41 2.77
C GLY A 186 13.49 -9.61 3.97
N ASN A 187 12.24 -9.99 3.70
CA ASN A 187 11.26 -10.30 4.73
C ASN A 187 10.13 -11.17 4.16
N LEU A 188 9.04 -11.35 4.92
CA LEU A 188 7.84 -12.04 4.47
C LEU A 188 6.81 -11.04 3.94
N ILE A 189 6.32 -11.28 2.71
CA ILE A 189 5.26 -10.47 2.10
C ILE A 189 4.14 -11.35 1.59
N CYS A 190 2.94 -10.79 1.42
CA CYS A 190 1.82 -11.53 0.82
C CYS A 190 2.24 -12.21 -0.49
N ALA A 191 1.85 -13.47 -0.64
CA ALA A 191 2.06 -14.22 -1.88
C ALA A 191 1.32 -13.56 -3.06
N ASP A 192 0.11 -13.06 -2.80
CA ASP A 192 -0.71 -12.27 -3.71
C ASP A 192 -0.56 -10.76 -3.42
N SER A 193 0.01 -10.04 -4.38
CA SER A 193 0.20 -8.59 -4.29
C SER A 193 -1.11 -7.80 -4.39
N SER A 194 -2.14 -8.32 -5.06
CA SER A 194 -3.46 -7.70 -5.11
C SER A 194 -4.13 -7.74 -3.74
N GLU A 195 -4.06 -8.90 -3.06
CA GLU A 195 -4.53 -9.03 -1.67
C GLU A 195 -3.73 -8.17 -0.69
N CYS A 196 -2.43 -7.98 -0.97
CA CYS A 196 -1.60 -7.05 -0.20
C CYS A 196 -2.13 -5.62 -0.33
N ASN A 197 -2.31 -5.14 -1.56
CA ASN A 197 -2.76 -3.78 -1.86
C ASN A 197 -4.13 -3.44 -1.24
N LYS A 198 -5.06 -4.41 -1.15
CA LYS A 198 -6.35 -4.23 -0.45
C LYS A 198 -6.24 -4.03 1.07
N LYS A 199 -5.09 -4.38 1.67
CA LYS A 199 -4.86 -4.41 3.13
C LYS A 199 -3.84 -3.38 3.60
N ILE A 200 -3.07 -2.76 2.71
CA ILE A 200 -2.09 -1.74 3.09
C ILE A 200 -2.83 -0.54 3.65
N THR A 201 -2.42 -0.11 4.84
CA THR A 201 -2.93 1.07 5.54
C THR A 201 -1.83 2.05 5.97
N ASN A 202 -0.57 1.66 5.76
CA ASN A 202 0.62 2.47 6.02
C ASN A 202 1.72 2.03 5.03
N VAL A 203 2.40 2.99 4.39
CA VAL A 203 3.44 2.77 3.38
C VAL A 203 4.86 2.89 3.91
N GLU A 204 5.06 3.17 5.20
CA GLU A 204 6.36 3.40 5.82
C GLU A 204 7.33 2.23 5.58
N TYR A 205 6.90 0.99 5.85
CA TYR A 205 7.74 -0.18 5.61
C TYR A 205 8.12 -0.32 4.12
N LEU A 206 7.15 -0.16 3.22
CA LEU A 206 7.40 -0.25 1.78
C LEU A 206 8.38 0.84 1.31
N THR A 207 8.16 2.08 1.76
CA THR A 207 8.98 3.25 1.45
C THR A 207 10.41 3.04 1.92
N ASN A 208 10.60 2.64 3.18
CA ASN A 208 11.91 2.41 3.77
C ASN A 208 12.63 1.23 3.10
N PHE A 209 11.91 0.14 2.80
CA PHE A 209 12.48 -1.00 2.09
C PHE A 209 12.97 -0.63 0.68
N LEU A 210 12.20 0.18 -0.05
CA LEU A 210 12.58 0.67 -1.39
C LEU A 210 13.77 1.63 -1.31
N LYS A 211 13.79 2.55 -0.34
CA LYS A 211 14.93 3.46 -0.09
C LYS A 211 16.21 2.67 0.22
N ASP A 212 16.15 1.72 1.15
CA ASP A 212 17.28 0.86 1.52
C ASP A 212 17.77 0.01 0.34
N SER A 213 16.84 -0.59 -0.42
CA SER A 213 17.17 -1.37 -1.62
C SER A 213 17.88 -0.53 -2.67
N LEU A 214 17.43 0.71 -2.88
CA LEU A 214 17.97 1.60 -3.90
C LEU A 214 19.18 2.41 -3.43
N GLY A 215 19.50 2.37 -2.13
CA GLY A 215 20.57 3.19 -1.54
C GLY A 215 20.25 4.69 -1.53
N ILE A 216 18.96 5.03 -1.42
CA ILE A 216 18.48 6.41 -1.33
C ILE A 216 18.45 6.79 0.16
N SER A 217 19.19 7.82 0.53
CA SER A 217 19.21 8.40 1.88
C SER A 217 18.05 9.37 2.08
#